data_AF-A0A8H4V0K5-F1
#
_entry.id   AF-A0A8H4V0K5-F1
#
_cell.length_a   1.000
_cell.length_b   1.000
_cell.length_c   1.000
_cell.angle_alpha   90.00
_cell.angle_beta   90.00
_cell.angle_gamma   90.00
#
_symmetry.space_group_name_H-M   'P 1'
#
loop_
_entity.id
_entity.type
_entity.pdbx_description
1 polymer ?
#
loop_
_entity_poly.entity_id
_entity_poly.type
_entity_poly.pdbx_seq_one_letter_code
_entity_poly.pdbx_strand_id
1 'polypeptide(L)'
;AIEHYRELLTYVKSAVTRNYSDKSINNMLDFIEKGSDDEKAYHCMEEFYRLTLKTFQNTNNERLWLKTNIKLAKLWLDRREFIQLTKKLRELHRACQREDGTDDPSKGTYSLEVYALEIQMYAETKNNKRLKALYERALRVRSAVPHPKIMGIIRECGGKMHMSEENWEQAQSDFFESFRNYDEAGSMQRIQVLKYLVLTTMLMKSDINPFD
;
A
#
# COMPACT_ATOMS: atom_id res chain seq x y z
N ALA A 1 -16.28 5.74 22.29
CA ALA A 1 -14.96 5.35 21.75
C ALA A 1 -14.13 6.56 21.31
N ILE A 2 -14.59 7.37 20.34
CA ILE A 2 -13.85 8.55 19.83
C ILE A 2 -13.54 9.58 20.93
N GLU A 3 -14.49 9.89 21.82
CA GLU A 3 -14.26 10.84 22.92
C GLU A 3 -13.17 10.36 23.89
N HIS A 4 -13.20 9.08 24.31
CA HIS A 4 -12.13 8.50 25.14
C HIS A 4 -10.78 8.46 24.43
N TYR A 5 -10.76 8.25 23.10
CA TYR A 5 -9.54 8.32 22.33
C TYR A 5 -8.97 9.73 22.28
N ARG A 6 -9.82 10.75 22.10
CA ARG A 6 -9.43 12.15 22.16
C ARG A 6 -8.85 12.51 23.53
N GLU A 7 -9.48 12.05 24.61
CA GLU A 7 -8.98 12.23 25.97
C GLU A 7 -7.62 11.55 26.15
N LEU A 8 -7.46 10.32 25.69
CA LEU A 8 -6.18 9.60 25.72
C LEU A 8 -5.06 10.34 24.99
N LEU A 9 -5.36 10.92 23.82
CA LEU A 9 -4.40 11.71 23.04
C LEU A 9 -3.87 12.94 23.79
N THR A 10 -4.60 13.45 24.80
CA THR A 10 -4.11 14.55 25.65
C THR A 10 -2.99 14.08 26.60
N TYR A 11 -3.15 12.91 27.23
CA TYR A 11 -2.15 12.32 28.10
C TYR A 11 -0.90 11.88 27.34
N VAL A 12 -1.09 11.42 26.10
CA VAL A 12 0.01 11.00 25.23
C VAL A 12 1.00 12.14 24.92
N LYS A 13 0.54 13.39 24.89
CA LYS A 13 1.42 14.55 24.64
C LYS A 13 2.28 14.96 25.83
N SER A 14 1.88 14.62 27.06
CA SER A 14 2.46 15.21 28.27
C SER A 14 2.96 14.19 29.30
N ALA A 15 2.33 13.02 29.39
CA ALA A 15 2.50 12.11 30.53
C ALA A 15 3.36 10.87 30.23
N VAL A 16 3.67 10.58 28.97
CA VAL A 16 4.37 9.36 28.56
C VAL A 16 5.47 9.62 27.55
N THR A 17 6.45 8.72 27.51
CA THR A 17 7.54 8.78 26.53
C THR A 17 7.02 8.50 25.11
N ARG A 18 7.66 9.12 24.12
CA ARG A 18 7.30 9.00 22.70
C ARG A 18 7.23 7.56 22.20
N ASN A 19 8.17 6.71 22.62
CA ASN A 19 8.18 5.30 22.20
C ASN A 19 6.98 4.53 22.77
N TYR A 20 6.58 4.84 24.01
CA TYR A 20 5.42 4.22 24.64
C TYR A 20 4.12 4.71 23.99
N SER A 21 4.01 6.01 23.70
CA SER A 21 2.86 6.55 22.97
C SER A 21 2.70 5.93 21.59
N ASP A 22 3.79 5.82 20.83
CA ASP A 22 3.77 5.26 19.48
C ASP A 22 3.31 3.79 19.52
N LYS A 23 3.80 3.00 20.47
CA LYS A 23 3.38 1.59 20.63
C LYS A 23 1.91 1.47 21.02
N SER A 24 1.46 2.25 22.00
CA SER A 24 0.07 2.21 22.48
C SER A 24 -0.92 2.62 21.39
N ILE A 25 -0.60 3.65 20.62
CA ILE A 25 -1.44 4.09 19.49
C ILE A 25 -1.46 3.05 18.39
N ASN A 26 -0.31 2.48 17.99
CA ASN A 26 -0.29 1.42 16.97
C ASN A 26 -1.17 0.23 17.40
N ASN A 27 -1.06 -0.21 18.66
CA ASN A 27 -1.88 -1.30 19.18
C ASN A 27 -3.38 -0.99 19.16
N MET A 28 -3.78 0.24 19.48
CA MET A 28 -5.19 0.65 19.42
C MET A 28 -5.70 0.70 17.98
N LEU A 29 -4.91 1.24 17.05
CA LEU A 29 -5.27 1.27 15.63
C LEU A 29 -5.40 -0.15 15.08
N ASP A 30 -4.46 -1.04 15.40
CA ASP A 30 -4.49 -2.45 14.99
C ASP A 30 -5.69 -3.20 15.61
N PHE A 31 -6.10 -2.85 16.83
CA PHE A 31 -7.30 -3.43 17.48
C PHE A 31 -8.58 -2.99 16.78
N ILE A 32 -8.69 -1.71 16.43
CA ILE A 32 -9.87 -1.16 15.73
C ILE A 32 -9.96 -1.73 14.31
N GLU A 33 -8.84 -1.88 13.61
CA GLU A 33 -8.78 -2.55 12.29
C GLU A 33 -9.38 -3.96 12.34
N LYS A 34 -9.08 -4.74 13.39
CA LYS A 34 -9.59 -6.11 13.55
C LYS A 34 -11.08 -6.21 13.88
N GLY A 35 -11.70 -5.13 14.35
CA GLY A 35 -13.12 -5.09 14.73
C GLY A 35 -14.04 -4.42 13.72
N SER A 36 -13.56 -4.17 12.49
CA SER A 36 -14.20 -3.27 11.53
C SER A 36 -14.83 -3.97 10.32
N ASP A 37 -15.94 -4.68 10.55
CA ASP A 37 -16.77 -5.26 9.48
C ASP A 37 -18.04 -4.43 9.15
N ASP A 38 -18.27 -3.30 9.83
CA ASP A 38 -19.49 -2.47 9.71
C ASP A 38 -19.19 -1.02 9.28
N GLU A 39 -20.11 -0.36 8.57
CA GLU A 39 -19.97 1.02 8.07
C GLU A 39 -19.66 2.04 9.18
N LYS A 40 -20.27 1.84 10.36
CA LYS A 40 -20.01 2.67 11.54
C LYS A 40 -18.59 2.51 12.07
N ALA A 41 -18.01 1.31 11.96
CA ALA A 41 -16.64 1.05 12.37
C ALA A 41 -15.63 1.77 11.46
N TYR A 42 -15.93 1.90 10.17
CA TYR A 42 -15.08 2.65 9.23
C TYR A 42 -15.05 4.15 9.51
N HIS A 43 -16.20 4.80 9.70
CA HIS A 43 -16.22 6.22 10.07
C HIS A 43 -15.50 6.46 11.40
N CYS A 44 -15.62 5.51 12.34
CA CYS A 44 -14.84 5.54 13.57
C CYS A 44 -13.34 5.47 13.26
N MET A 45 -12.90 4.52 12.44
CA MET A 45 -11.50 4.32 12.10
C MET A 45 -10.88 5.52 11.37
N GLU A 46 -11.60 6.11 10.42
CA GLU A 46 -11.19 7.34 9.74
C GLU A 46 -10.99 8.49 10.73
N GLU A 47 -11.93 8.70 11.66
CA GLU A 47 -11.80 9.73 12.70
C GLU A 47 -10.64 9.45 13.65
N PHE A 48 -10.37 8.18 13.98
CA PHE A 48 -9.20 7.81 14.78
C PHE A 48 -7.89 8.16 14.07
N TYR A 49 -7.74 7.83 12.79
CA TYR A 49 -6.55 8.22 12.02
C TYR A 49 -6.44 9.74 11.90
N ARG A 50 -7.54 10.45 11.63
CA ARG A 50 -7.56 11.91 11.53
C ARG A 50 -7.15 12.60 12.84
N LEU A 51 -7.68 12.14 13.97
CA LEU A 51 -7.33 12.64 15.31
C LEU A 51 -5.87 12.34 15.66
N THR A 52 -5.38 11.14 15.30
CA THR A 52 -3.96 10.79 15.44
C THR A 52 -3.10 11.76 14.67
N LEU A 53 -3.36 11.95 13.38
CA LEU A 53 -2.59 12.84 12.52
C LEU A 53 -2.58 14.28 13.04
N LYS A 54 -3.75 14.81 13.44
CA LYS A 54 -3.86 16.16 14.03
C LYS A 54 -3.06 16.30 15.32
N THR A 55 -3.01 15.24 16.13
CA THR A 55 -2.30 15.26 17.41
C THR A 55 -0.79 15.22 17.21
N PHE A 56 -0.32 14.43 16.25
CA PHE A 56 1.10 14.19 16.00
C PHE A 56 1.75 15.07 14.94
N GLN A 57 0.98 15.95 14.28
CA GLN A 57 1.49 16.87 13.27
C GLN A 57 2.60 17.78 13.80
N ASN A 58 2.56 18.14 15.09
CA ASN A 58 3.55 19.01 15.72
C ASN A 58 4.73 18.26 16.35
N THR A 59 4.66 16.93 16.42
CA THR A 59 5.61 16.12 17.19
C THR A 59 6.86 15.75 16.37
N ASN A 60 7.02 16.25 15.14
CA ASN A 60 8.11 15.90 14.22
C ASN A 60 8.32 14.38 14.11
N ASN A 61 7.23 13.60 14.07
CA ASN A 61 7.26 12.14 13.93
C ASN A 61 6.89 11.73 12.52
N GLU A 62 7.81 12.01 11.59
CA GLU A 62 7.63 11.71 10.17
C GLU A 62 7.30 10.23 9.92
N ARG A 63 7.95 9.31 10.64
CA ARG A 63 7.71 7.88 10.51
C ARG A 63 6.28 7.48 10.86
N LEU A 64 5.80 7.90 12.03
CA LEU A 64 4.42 7.63 12.45
C LEU A 64 3.44 8.28 11.48
N TRP A 65 3.71 9.54 11.11
CA TRP A 65 2.88 10.28 10.17
C TRP A 65 2.74 9.55 8.81
N LEU A 66 3.85 9.09 8.22
CA LEU A 66 3.83 8.34 6.95
C LEU A 66 2.99 7.06 7.10
N LYS A 67 3.29 6.25 8.12
CA LYS A 67 2.60 4.98 8.36
C LYS A 67 1.09 5.17 8.57
N THR A 68 0.69 6.17 9.36
CA THR A 68 -0.72 6.47 9.62
C THR A 68 -1.43 6.98 8.37
N ASN A 69 -0.81 7.85 7.57
CA ASN A 69 -1.40 8.31 6.31
C ASN A 69 -1.51 7.19 5.27
N ILE A 70 -0.55 6.27 5.20
CA ILE A 70 -0.62 5.10 4.30
C ILE A 70 -1.79 4.18 4.69
N LYS A 71 -1.97 3.91 6.00
CA LYS A 71 -3.14 3.15 6.50
C LYS A 71 -4.46 3.83 6.16
N LEU A 72 -4.55 5.15 6.35
CA LEU A 72 -5.73 5.93 5.97
C LEU A 72 -5.98 5.91 4.44
N ALA A 73 -4.93 6.03 3.63
CA ALA A 73 -5.04 5.94 2.18
C ALA A 73 -5.54 4.55 1.74
N LYS A 74 -5.07 3.48 2.39
CA LYS A 74 -5.58 2.13 2.15
C LYS A 74 -7.08 2.00 2.48
N LEU A 75 -7.52 2.58 3.60
CA LEU A 75 -8.94 2.62 3.97
C LEU A 75 -9.79 3.28 2.88
N TRP A 76 -9.34 4.42 2.34
CA TRP A 76 -10.03 5.09 1.24
C TRP A 76 -10.00 4.32 -0.07
N LEU A 77 -8.93 3.58 -0.35
CA LEU A 77 -8.86 2.68 -1.50
C LEU A 77 -9.91 1.57 -1.40
N ASP A 78 -10.00 0.91 -0.23
CA ASP A 78 -10.96 -0.18 0.01
C ASP A 78 -12.43 0.30 -0.16
N ARG A 79 -12.72 1.57 0.16
CA ARG A 79 -14.03 2.21 -0.05
C ARG A 79 -14.24 2.84 -1.43
N ARG A 80 -13.24 2.79 -2.31
CA ARG A 80 -13.27 3.43 -3.64
C ARG A 80 -13.45 4.95 -3.59
N GLU A 81 -12.97 5.59 -2.52
CA GLU A 81 -12.99 7.05 -2.35
C GLU A 81 -11.81 7.72 -3.08
N PHE A 82 -11.79 7.58 -4.41
CA PHE A 82 -10.64 7.93 -5.23
C PHE A 82 -10.26 9.43 -5.20
N ILE A 83 -11.24 10.33 -4.97
CA ILE A 83 -10.99 11.77 -4.93
C ILE A 83 -10.13 12.14 -3.70
N GLN A 84 -10.48 11.60 -2.53
CA GLN A 84 -9.74 11.83 -1.29
C GLN A 84 -8.37 11.16 -1.37
N LEU A 85 -8.35 9.91 -1.82
CA LEU A 85 -7.13 9.12 -2.03
C LEU A 85 -6.13 9.83 -2.93
N THR A 86 -6.55 10.35 -4.08
CA THR A 86 -5.65 11.04 -5.04
C THR A 86 -5.00 12.29 -4.44
N LYS A 87 -5.71 13.03 -3.57
CA LYS A 87 -5.13 14.19 -2.89
C LYS A 87 -4.08 13.75 -1.87
N LYS A 88 -4.37 12.69 -1.13
CA LYS A 88 -3.47 12.15 -0.10
C LYS A 88 -2.23 11.48 -0.67
N LEU A 89 -2.36 10.70 -1.75
CA LEU A 89 -1.22 10.08 -2.42
C LEU A 89 -0.22 11.13 -2.93
N ARG A 90 -0.70 12.29 -3.42
CA ARG A 90 0.18 13.41 -3.81
C ARG A 90 0.96 13.98 -2.62
N GLU A 91 0.33 14.08 -1.45
CA GLU A 91 1.00 14.51 -0.22
C GLU A 91 2.04 13.48 0.24
N LEU A 92 1.69 12.19 0.19
CA LEU A 92 2.58 11.09 0.54
C LEU A 92 3.79 10.98 -0.39
N HIS A 93 3.60 11.11 -1.70
CA HIS A 93 4.70 11.13 -2.67
C HIS A 93 5.69 12.25 -2.41
N ARG A 94 5.19 13.47 -2.12
CA ARG A 94 6.05 14.60 -1.77
C ARG A 94 6.85 14.34 -0.50
N ALA A 95 6.24 13.71 0.51
CA ALA A 95 6.94 13.35 1.74
C ALA A 95 8.00 12.25 1.55
N CYS A 96 7.84 11.42 0.53
CA CYS A 96 8.79 10.36 0.15
C CYS A 96 9.86 10.82 -0.86
N GLN A 97 9.74 12.02 -1.41
CA GLN A 97 10.68 12.58 -2.38
C GLN A 97 11.66 13.56 -1.73
N ARG A 98 12.81 13.72 -2.38
CA ARG A 98 13.79 14.76 -2.08
C ARG A 98 13.37 16.08 -2.75
N GLU A 99 14.06 17.17 -2.40
CA GLU A 99 13.80 18.50 -2.98
C GLU A 99 14.01 18.55 -4.50
N ASP A 100 14.85 17.66 -5.05
CA ASP A 100 15.08 17.50 -6.48
C ASP A 100 13.98 16.70 -7.22
N GLY A 101 12.98 16.20 -6.49
CA GLY A 101 11.87 15.39 -7.02
C GLY A 101 12.21 13.91 -7.21
N THR A 102 13.41 13.45 -6.85
CA THR A 102 13.77 12.03 -6.85
C THR A 102 13.25 11.31 -5.59
N ASP A 103 12.95 10.03 -5.71
CA ASP A 103 12.49 9.23 -4.56
C ASP A 103 13.63 9.07 -3.54
N ASP A 104 13.36 9.34 -2.27
CA ASP A 104 14.37 9.23 -1.22
C ASP A 104 14.63 7.74 -0.86
N PRO A 105 15.85 7.21 -1.09
CA PRO A 105 16.16 5.81 -0.76
C PRO A 105 15.95 5.48 0.72
N SER A 106 16.08 6.46 1.62
CA SER A 106 15.84 6.26 3.06
C SER A 106 14.37 5.92 3.37
N LYS A 107 13.46 6.33 2.48
CA LYS A 107 12.01 6.14 2.56
C LYS A 107 11.51 5.16 1.49
N GLY A 108 12.40 4.33 0.93
CA GLY A 108 12.07 3.41 -0.16
C GLY A 108 10.93 2.46 0.16
N THR A 109 10.86 1.92 1.39
CA THR A 109 9.75 1.05 1.83
C THR A 109 8.40 1.76 1.77
N TYR A 110 8.32 2.98 2.32
CA TYR A 110 7.09 3.78 2.28
C TYR A 110 6.73 4.20 0.86
N SER A 111 7.74 4.54 0.05
CA SER A 111 7.54 4.90 -1.36
C SER A 111 6.88 3.75 -2.13
N LEU A 112 7.37 2.52 -1.96
CA LEU A 112 6.78 1.33 -2.57
C LEU A 112 5.34 1.08 -2.12
N GLU A 113 5.02 1.28 -0.83
CA GLU A 113 3.64 1.18 -0.34
C GLU A 113 2.72 2.22 -0.98
N VAL A 114 3.19 3.46 -1.12
CA VAL A 114 2.44 4.54 -1.77
C VAL A 114 2.23 4.24 -3.27
N TYR A 115 3.28 3.78 -3.97
CA TYR A 115 3.16 3.34 -5.36
C TYR A 115 2.17 2.18 -5.50
N ALA A 116 2.21 1.19 -4.62
CA ALA A 116 1.28 0.06 -4.65
C ALA A 116 -0.18 0.52 -4.53
N LEU A 117 -0.49 1.43 -3.58
CA LEU A 117 -1.83 1.99 -3.42
C LEU A 117 -2.28 2.77 -4.65
N GLU A 118 -1.40 3.58 -5.24
CA GLU A 118 -1.73 4.35 -6.43
C GLU A 118 -1.92 3.47 -7.68
N ILE A 119 -1.10 2.43 -7.83
CA ILE A 119 -1.22 1.43 -8.89
C ILE A 119 -2.54 0.67 -8.77
N GLN A 120 -2.92 0.24 -7.56
CA GLN A 120 -4.20 -0.40 -7.30
C GLN A 120 -5.38 0.52 -7.65
N MET A 121 -5.32 1.80 -7.24
CA MET A 121 -6.32 2.80 -7.61
C MET A 121 -6.47 2.94 -9.14
N TYR A 122 -5.36 3.00 -9.88
CA TYR A 122 -5.41 3.10 -11.33
C TYR A 122 -5.86 1.81 -12.02
N ALA A 123 -5.57 0.64 -11.42
CA ALA A 123 -6.08 -0.64 -11.90
C ALA A 123 -7.61 -0.69 -11.78
N GLU A 124 -8.18 -0.23 -10.67
CA GLU A 124 -9.64 -0.19 -10.48
C GLU A 124 -10.34 0.83 -11.38
N THR A 125 -9.70 1.98 -11.62
CA THR A 125 -10.23 3.03 -12.52
C THR A 125 -9.91 2.77 -13.99
N LYS A 126 -9.27 1.64 -14.32
CA LYS A 126 -8.88 1.21 -15.68
C LYS A 126 -8.02 2.23 -16.43
N ASN A 127 -7.18 2.98 -15.71
CA ASN A 127 -6.28 3.97 -16.31
C ASN A 127 -4.88 3.37 -16.58
N ASN A 128 -4.79 2.50 -17.58
CA ASN A 128 -3.57 1.73 -17.88
C ASN A 128 -2.36 2.61 -18.24
N LYS A 129 -2.59 3.78 -18.87
CA LYS A 129 -1.49 4.71 -19.24
C LYS A 129 -0.75 5.22 -18.00
N ARG A 130 -1.49 5.66 -16.98
CA ARG A 130 -0.89 6.14 -15.73
C ARG A 130 -0.33 5.00 -14.90
N LEU A 131 -1.02 3.85 -14.89
CA LEU A 131 -0.57 2.64 -14.22
C LEU A 131 0.83 2.24 -14.71
N LYS A 132 1.04 2.18 -16.03
CA LYS A 132 2.33 1.82 -16.63
C LYS A 132 3.48 2.72 -16.18
N ALA A 133 3.28 4.03 -16.24
CA ALA A 133 4.29 4.99 -15.82
C ALA A 133 4.65 4.85 -14.34
N LEU A 134 3.66 4.58 -13.47
CA LEU A 134 3.90 4.36 -12.05
C LEU A 134 4.52 3.02 -11.74
N TYR A 135 4.12 1.98 -12.45
CA TYR A 135 4.68 0.65 -12.35
C TYR A 135 6.19 0.67 -12.66
N GLU A 136 6.59 1.25 -13.79
CA GLU A 136 8.00 1.40 -14.14
C GLU A 136 8.78 2.24 -13.12
N ARG A 137 8.16 3.26 -12.52
CA ARG A 137 8.77 4.03 -11.44
C ARG A 137 8.95 3.19 -10.19
N ALA A 138 7.94 2.42 -9.79
CA ALA A 138 7.97 1.56 -8.61
C ALA A 138 9.11 0.53 -8.69
N LEU A 139 9.34 -0.06 -9.87
CA LEU A 139 10.46 -0.99 -10.09
C LEU A 139 11.85 -0.36 -9.94
N ARG A 140 11.96 0.97 -10.13
CA ARG A 140 13.23 1.71 -9.99
C ARG A 140 13.52 2.14 -8.54
N VAL A 141 12.54 2.05 -7.64
CA VAL A 141 12.70 2.46 -6.25
C VAL A 141 13.69 1.52 -5.57
N ARG A 142 14.80 2.09 -5.08
CA ARG A 142 15.77 1.34 -4.28
C ARG A 142 15.29 1.28 -2.84
N SER A 143 14.79 0.12 -2.43
CA SER A 143 14.48 -0.20 -1.04
C SER A 143 15.47 -1.26 -0.55
N ALA A 144 16.05 -1.06 0.63
CA ALA A 144 16.98 -2.02 1.22
C ALA A 144 16.32 -3.39 1.46
N VAL A 145 15.05 -3.38 1.88
CA VAL A 145 14.22 -4.58 2.06
C VAL A 145 12.77 -4.23 1.69
N PRO A 146 12.35 -4.47 0.44
CA PRO A 146 10.95 -4.34 0.06
C PRO A 146 10.14 -5.46 0.73
N HIS A 147 8.95 -5.13 1.24
CA HIS A 147 8.07 -6.15 1.82
C HIS A 147 7.50 -7.04 0.69
N PRO A 148 7.66 -8.38 0.72
CA PRO A 148 7.25 -9.26 -0.39
C PRO A 148 5.80 -9.06 -0.82
N LYS A 149 4.87 -8.96 0.15
CA LYS A 149 3.45 -8.64 -0.14
C LYS A 149 3.23 -7.38 -0.99
N ILE A 150 3.98 -6.30 -0.75
CA ILE A 150 3.84 -5.04 -1.49
C ILE A 150 4.37 -5.19 -2.91
N MET A 151 5.51 -5.85 -3.06
CA MET A 151 6.07 -6.16 -4.38
C MET A 151 5.14 -7.09 -5.17
N GLY A 152 4.54 -8.07 -4.49
CA GLY A 152 3.53 -8.96 -5.06
C GLY A 152 2.34 -8.21 -5.66
N ILE A 153 1.83 -7.18 -4.96
CA ILE A 153 0.76 -6.31 -5.46
C ILE A 153 1.20 -5.53 -6.70
N ILE A 154 2.38 -4.90 -6.65
CA ILE A 154 2.91 -4.09 -7.77
C ILE A 154 3.06 -4.96 -9.02
N ARG A 155 3.66 -6.15 -8.87
CA ARG A 155 3.85 -7.12 -9.95
C ARG A 155 2.53 -7.71 -10.46
N GLU A 156 1.57 -8.01 -9.58
CA GLU A 156 0.25 -8.51 -10.01
C GLU A 156 -0.46 -7.49 -10.90
N CYS A 157 -0.43 -6.21 -10.51
CA CYS A 157 -1.02 -5.12 -11.29
C CYS A 157 -0.26 -4.89 -12.61
N GLY A 158 1.08 -4.96 -12.59
CA GLY A 158 1.92 -4.91 -13.78
C GLY A 158 1.60 -6.03 -14.78
N GLY A 159 1.47 -7.27 -14.30
CA GLY A 159 1.09 -8.42 -15.11
C GLY A 159 -0.29 -8.27 -15.74
N LYS A 160 -1.29 -7.81 -14.98
CA LYS A 160 -2.65 -7.53 -15.51
C LYS A 160 -2.64 -6.42 -16.56
N MET A 161 -1.82 -5.40 -16.38
CA MET A 161 -1.63 -4.34 -17.37
C MET A 161 -1.00 -4.89 -18.65
N HIS A 162 0.10 -5.64 -18.58
CA HIS A 162 0.73 -6.25 -19.75
C HIS A 162 -0.21 -7.22 -20.47
N MET A 163 -1.01 -7.98 -19.71
CA MET A 163 -2.05 -8.85 -20.25
C MET A 163 -3.09 -8.07 -21.08
N SER A 164 -3.45 -6.86 -20.63
CA SER A 164 -4.37 -5.99 -21.38
C SER A 164 -3.75 -5.38 -22.64
N GLU A 165 -2.42 -5.36 -22.74
CA GLU A 165 -1.66 -4.93 -23.92
C GLU A 165 -1.28 -6.13 -24.82
N GLU A 166 -1.80 -7.33 -24.55
CA GLU A 166 -1.45 -8.60 -25.22
C GLU A 166 0.05 -8.93 -25.18
N ASN A 167 0.78 -8.33 -24.24
CA ASN A 167 2.18 -8.62 -24.01
C ASN A 167 2.32 -9.80 -23.05
N TRP A 168 2.11 -11.01 -23.59
CA TRP A 168 2.02 -12.24 -22.81
C TRP A 168 3.32 -12.60 -22.08
N GLU A 169 4.47 -12.31 -22.68
CA GLU A 169 5.79 -12.62 -22.10
C GLU A 169 6.07 -11.78 -20.84
N GLN A 170 5.87 -10.47 -20.92
CA GLN A 170 6.04 -9.60 -19.74
C GLN A 170 4.97 -9.87 -18.69
N ALA A 171 3.74 -10.17 -19.11
CA ALA A 171 2.66 -10.54 -18.18
C ALA A 171 3.00 -11.82 -17.39
N GLN A 172 3.50 -12.84 -18.08
CA GLN A 172 3.91 -14.12 -17.47
C GLN A 172 5.04 -13.93 -16.46
N SER A 173 6.08 -13.17 -16.84
CA SER A 173 7.20 -12.84 -15.95
C SER A 173 6.73 -12.11 -14.69
N ASP A 174 5.86 -11.12 -14.84
CA ASP A 174 5.31 -10.37 -13.70
C ASP A 174 4.40 -11.21 -12.81
N PHE A 175 3.56 -12.09 -13.39
CA PHE A 175 2.75 -13.01 -12.59
C PHE A 175 3.61 -14.03 -11.85
N PHE A 176 4.71 -14.50 -12.44
CA PHE A 176 5.65 -15.39 -11.77
C PHE A 176 6.33 -14.71 -10.58
N GLU A 177 6.85 -13.50 -10.78
CA GLU A 177 7.43 -12.71 -9.68
C GLU A 177 6.41 -12.38 -8.59
N SER A 178 5.18 -12.01 -8.99
CA SER A 178 4.09 -11.74 -8.06
C SER A 178 3.74 -12.98 -7.23
N PHE A 179 3.69 -14.15 -7.86
CA PHE A 179 3.44 -15.43 -7.17
C PHE A 179 4.51 -15.71 -6.11
N ARG A 180 5.79 -15.61 -6.46
CA ARG A 180 6.91 -15.82 -5.52
C ARG A 180 6.84 -14.88 -4.33
N ASN A 181 6.57 -13.60 -4.58
CA ASN A 181 6.43 -12.58 -3.54
C ASN A 181 5.25 -12.86 -2.59
N TYR A 182 4.11 -13.32 -3.13
CA TYR A 182 2.97 -13.70 -2.29
C TYR A 182 3.19 -14.99 -1.52
N ASP A 183 3.92 -15.95 -2.10
CA ASP A 183 4.29 -17.19 -1.42
C ASP A 183 5.22 -16.93 -0.23
N GLU A 184 6.27 -16.14 -0.44
CA GLU A 184 7.18 -15.69 0.62
C GLU A 184 6.45 -14.91 1.73
N ALA A 185 5.44 -14.11 1.36
CA ALA A 185 4.60 -13.40 2.32
C ALA A 185 3.52 -14.28 3.00
N GLY A 186 3.39 -15.55 2.63
CA GLY A 186 2.31 -16.44 3.10
C GLY A 186 0.89 -15.98 2.69
N SER A 187 0.77 -15.11 1.69
CA SER A 187 -0.51 -14.56 1.24
C SER A 187 -1.33 -15.58 0.44
N MET A 188 -2.63 -15.64 0.68
CA MET A 188 -3.56 -16.49 -0.10
C MET A 188 -3.74 -16.00 -1.54
N GLN A 189 -3.37 -14.75 -1.81
CA GLN A 189 -3.39 -14.17 -3.17
C GLN A 189 -2.51 -14.94 -4.15
N ARG A 190 -1.52 -15.72 -3.67
CA ARG A 190 -0.71 -16.60 -4.51
C ARG A 190 -1.56 -17.55 -5.37
N ILE A 191 -2.69 -18.03 -4.85
CA ILE A 191 -3.60 -18.94 -5.59
C ILE A 191 -4.26 -18.20 -6.75
N GLN A 192 -4.65 -16.94 -6.55
CA GLN A 192 -5.22 -16.11 -7.61
C GLN A 192 -4.18 -15.81 -8.69
N VAL A 193 -2.98 -15.42 -8.30
CA VAL A 193 -1.90 -15.11 -9.25
C VAL A 193 -1.46 -16.34 -10.04
N LEU A 194 -1.44 -17.52 -9.41
CA LEU A 194 -1.13 -18.78 -10.09
C LEU A 194 -2.08 -19.04 -11.26
N LYS A 195 -3.38 -18.70 -11.12
CA LYS A 195 -4.34 -18.81 -12.24
C LYS A 195 -3.96 -17.90 -13.41
N TYR A 196 -3.54 -16.67 -13.14
CA TYR A 196 -3.08 -15.74 -14.16
C TYR A 196 -1.78 -16.21 -14.82
N LEU A 197 -0.86 -16.77 -14.04
CA LEU A 197 0.38 -17.35 -14.54
C LEU A 197 0.11 -18.50 -15.53
N VAL A 198 -0.73 -19.46 -15.14
CA VAL A 198 -1.09 -20.58 -16.02
C VAL A 198 -1.76 -20.10 -17.30
N LEU A 199 -2.70 -19.15 -17.18
CA LEU A 199 -3.41 -18.59 -18.32
C LEU A 199 -2.45 -17.87 -19.29
N THR A 200 -1.53 -17.05 -18.77
CA THR A 200 -0.55 -16.36 -19.61
C THR A 200 0.44 -17.32 -20.27
N THR A 201 0.87 -18.38 -19.58
CA THR A 201 1.70 -19.44 -20.18
C THR A 201 0.97 -20.16 -21.33
N MET A 202 -0.32 -20.47 -21.18
CA MET A 202 -1.13 -21.04 -22.26
C MET A 202 -1.26 -20.09 -23.46
N LEU A 203 -1.44 -18.78 -23.20
CA LEU A 203 -1.59 -17.77 -24.25
C LEU A 203 -0.28 -17.47 -24.98
N MET A 204 0.88 -17.61 -24.32
CA MET A 204 2.19 -17.58 -24.95
C MET A 204 2.42 -18.75 -25.91
N LYS A 205 1.58 -19.79 -25.87
CA LYS A 205 1.80 -21.08 -26.55
C LYS A 205 3.19 -21.66 -26.23
N SER A 206 3.64 -21.45 -25.00
CA SER A 206 4.92 -21.97 -24.53
C SER A 206 4.82 -23.48 -24.34
N ASP A 207 5.84 -24.21 -24.80
CA ASP A 207 5.98 -25.65 -24.54
C ASP A 207 6.50 -25.94 -23.11
N ILE A 208 6.81 -24.89 -22.34
CA ILE A 208 7.34 -24.98 -20.98
C ILE A 208 6.18 -25.20 -20.01
N ASN A 209 6.27 -26.25 -19.20
CA ASN A 209 5.34 -26.53 -18.12
C ASN A 209 5.43 -25.43 -17.05
N PRO A 210 4.35 -24.70 -16.73
CA PRO A 210 4.37 -23.61 -15.74
C PRO A 210 4.54 -24.09 -14.29
N PHE A 211 4.57 -25.40 -14.05
CA PHE A 211 4.71 -26.02 -12.74
C PHE A 211 6.04 -26.76 -12.53
N ASP A 212 6.89 -26.85 -13.57
CA ASP A 212 8.27 -27.35 -13.46
C ASP A 212 9.23 -26.20 -13.12
#